data_AF-A0A699ZRY3-F1
#
_entry.id   AF-A0A699ZRY3-F1
#
_cell.length_a   1.000
_cell.length_b   1.000
_cell.length_c   1.000
_cell.angle_alpha   90.00
_cell.angle_beta   90.00
_cell.angle_gamma   90.00
#
_symmetry.space_group_name_H-M   'P 1'
#
loop_
_entity.id
_entity.type
_entity.pdbx_description
1 polymer ?
#
loop_
_entity_poly.entity_id
_entity_poly.type
_entity_poly.pdbx_seq_one_letter_code
_entity_poly.pdbx_strand_id
1 'polypeptide(L)'
;FDVVGHPRWHFSFACVLPFHTAEGDQPAEVTLIKEYAQGPNQVIFNLPCGGYEPGKHGNIEGCAAAELSEEAMLTGGELVRLIPDGHPGYAEVKWCANRFTPFLVIDPQVSCQPADLHK
;
A
#
# COMPACT_ATOMS: atom_id res chain seq x y z
N PHE A 1 23.33 -11.91 14.48
CA PHE A 1 22.49 -12.10 13.29
C PHE A 1 22.23 -10.73 12.70
N ASP A 2 22.36 -10.58 11.38
CA ASP A 2 22.03 -9.32 10.71
C ASP A 2 20.51 -9.21 10.61
N VAL A 3 19.95 -8.13 11.16
CA VAL A 3 18.51 -7.84 11.05
C VAL A 3 18.30 -7.10 9.74
N VAL A 4 17.57 -7.70 8.81
CA VAL A 4 17.21 -7.07 7.54
C VAL A 4 16.14 -6.00 7.78
N GLY A 5 16.21 -4.90 7.04
CA GLY A 5 15.16 -3.88 7.03
C GLY A 5 15.61 -2.56 6.39
N HIS A 6 14.66 -1.63 6.24
CA HIS A 6 14.90 -0.32 5.63
C HIS A 6 14.84 0.80 6.68
N PRO A 7 15.96 1.10 7.40
CA PRO A 7 15.96 2.06 8.51
C PRO A 7 15.58 3.47 8.09
N ARG A 8 15.90 3.88 6.84
CA ARG A 8 15.54 5.19 6.29
C ARG A 8 14.02 5.39 6.17
N TRP A 9 13.26 4.30 6.11
CA TRP A 9 11.79 4.32 6.03
C TRP A 9 11.15 3.94 7.36
N HIS A 10 11.90 4.10 8.46
CA HIS A 10 11.47 3.74 9.81
C HIS A 10 10.93 2.30 9.92
N PHE A 11 11.44 1.40 9.06
CA PHE A 11 10.96 0.02 8.95
C PHE A 11 9.45 -0.10 8.76
N SER A 12 8.78 0.91 8.22
CA SER A 12 7.32 1.02 8.16
C SER A 12 6.85 1.06 6.71
N PHE A 13 5.88 0.21 6.39
CA PHE A 13 5.34 0.06 5.04
C PHE A 13 3.81 0.09 5.11
N ALA A 14 3.18 0.68 4.10
CA ALA A 14 1.75 0.63 3.89
C ALA A 14 1.43 -0.42 2.82
N CYS A 15 0.37 -1.20 3.02
CA CYS A 15 -0.16 -2.13 2.02
C CYS A 15 -1.66 -1.91 1.91
N VAL A 16 -2.15 -1.69 0.69
CA VAL A 16 -3.50 -1.18 0.45
C VAL A 16 -4.31 -2.17 -0.37
N LEU A 17 -5.49 -2.55 0.12
CA LEU A 17 -6.50 -3.29 -0.63
C LEU A 17 -7.53 -2.31 -1.19
N PRO A 18 -7.53 -2.01 -2.50
CA PRO A 18 -8.57 -1.20 -3.13
C PRO A 18 -9.79 -2.10 -3.40
N PHE A 19 -10.93 -1.77 -2.78
CA PHE A 19 -12.17 -2.51 -2.88
C PHE A 19 -13.27 -1.63 -3.45
N HIS A 20 -13.95 -2.14 -4.47
CA HIS A 20 -15.08 -1.49 -5.13
C HIS A 20 -16.35 -2.24 -4.72
N THR A 21 -17.27 -1.55 -4.07
CA THR A 21 -18.55 -2.09 -3.66
C THR A 21 -19.41 -2.45 -4.87
N ALA A 22 -20.35 -3.37 -4.68
CA ALA A 22 -21.28 -3.75 -5.74
C ALA A 22 -22.26 -2.60 -6.03
N GLU A 23 -22.41 -2.23 -7.31
CA GLU A 23 -23.33 -1.18 -7.76
C GLU A 23 -24.32 -1.73 -8.79
N GLY A 24 -25.61 -1.79 -8.43
CA GLY A 24 -26.65 -2.36 -9.28
C GLY A 24 -26.39 -3.84 -9.58
N ASP A 25 -26.20 -4.17 -10.86
CA ASP A 25 -25.89 -5.52 -11.32
C ASP A 25 -24.37 -5.80 -11.41
N GLN A 26 -23.51 -4.82 -11.08
CA GLN A 26 -22.06 -5.02 -11.07
C GLN A 26 -21.63 -5.70 -9.76
N PRO A 27 -20.89 -6.82 -9.80
CA PRO A 27 -20.36 -7.44 -8.60
C PRO A 27 -19.32 -6.54 -7.94
N ALA A 28 -19.07 -6.77 -6.65
CA ALA A 28 -17.96 -6.12 -5.97
C ALA A 28 -16.61 -6.60 -6.55
N GLU A 29 -15.64 -5.70 -6.65
CA GLU A 29 -14.35 -5.95 -7.29
C GLU A 29 -13.18 -5.46 -6.42
N VAL A 30 -11.97 -5.89 -6.76
CA VAL A 30 -10.73 -5.40 -6.18
C VAL A 30 -9.75 -5.03 -7.28
N THR A 31 -8.96 -3.99 -7.05
CA THR A 31 -7.86 -3.64 -7.96
C THR A 31 -6.55 -4.26 -7.46
N LEU A 32 -5.88 -5.02 -8.34
CA LEU A 32 -4.56 -5.56 -8.10
C LEU A 32 -3.57 -4.94 -9.09
N ILE A 33 -2.33 -4.75 -8.66
CA ILE A 33 -1.21 -4.38 -9.54
C ILE A 33 -0.54 -5.65 -10.05
N LYS A 34 0.07 -5.58 -11.24
CA LYS A 34 0.85 -6.68 -11.82
C LYS A 34 2.27 -6.20 -12.06
N GLU A 35 3.22 -6.77 -11.34
CA GLU A 35 4.61 -6.32 -11.37
C GLU A 35 5.60 -7.49 -11.37
N TYR A 36 6.83 -7.20 -11.77
CA TYR A 36 7.93 -8.16 -11.67
C TYR A 36 8.55 -8.11 -10.26
N ALA A 37 8.31 -9.15 -9.47
CA ALA A 37 8.86 -9.28 -8.13
C ALA A 37 10.24 -9.98 -8.19
N GLN A 38 11.27 -9.24 -7.80
CA GLN A 38 12.66 -9.69 -7.87
C GLN A 38 12.96 -10.89 -6.97
N GLY A 39 12.38 -10.92 -5.76
CA GLY A 39 12.57 -12.02 -4.81
C GLY A 39 12.23 -13.40 -5.39
N PRO A 40 10.99 -13.61 -5.90
CA PRO A 40 10.62 -14.85 -6.58
C PRO A 40 11.07 -14.91 -8.06
N ASN A 41 11.59 -13.83 -8.64
CA ASN A 41 11.95 -13.70 -10.06
C ASN A 41 10.77 -14.01 -11.01
N GLN A 42 9.59 -13.46 -10.72
CA GLN A 42 8.36 -13.72 -11.47
C GLN A 42 7.48 -12.48 -11.54
N VAL A 43 6.63 -12.42 -12.57
CA VAL A 43 5.55 -11.44 -12.63
C VAL A 43 4.39 -11.95 -11.79
N ILE A 44 4.00 -11.20 -10.75
CA ILE A 44 2.96 -11.57 -9.79
C ILE A 44 1.91 -10.47 -9.67
N PHE A 45 0.72 -10.83 -9.18
CA PHE A 45 -0.28 -9.86 -8.76
C PHE A 45 -0.06 -9.49 -7.31
N ASN A 46 -0.06 -8.19 -7.03
CA ASN A 46 0.17 -7.62 -5.70
C ASN A 46 -0.86 -6.54 -5.37
N LEU A 47 -0.87 -6.15 -4.11
CA LEU A 47 -1.55 -4.96 -3.62
C LEU A 47 -0.62 -3.75 -3.74
N PRO A 48 -1.13 -2.54 -4.01
CA PRO A 48 -0.35 -1.32 -3.88
C PRO A 48 0.35 -1.26 -2.52
N CYS A 49 1.66 -1.08 -2.52
CA CYS A 49 2.47 -1.23 -1.31
C CYS A 49 3.78 -0.43 -1.40
N GLY A 50 4.14 0.25 -0.32
CA GLY A 50 5.38 1.03 -0.31
C GLY A 50 5.83 1.50 1.06
N GLY A 51 7.02 2.08 1.07
CA GLY A 51 7.72 2.49 2.29
C GLY A 51 7.30 3.86 2.78
N TYR A 52 7.08 3.98 4.09
CA TYR A 52 6.87 5.27 4.72
C TYR A 52 8.17 6.08 4.75
N GLU A 53 8.26 7.08 3.89
CA GLU A 53 9.35 8.05 3.91
C GLU A 53 8.92 9.34 4.63
N PRO A 54 9.48 9.68 5.81
CA PRO A 54 9.05 10.84 6.59
C PRO A 54 9.17 12.19 5.88
N GLY A 55 10.10 12.31 4.91
CA GLY A 55 10.27 13.53 4.11
C GLY A 55 9.20 13.70 3.03
N LYS A 56 8.55 12.61 2.61
CA LYS A 56 7.51 12.59 1.56
C LYS A 56 6.11 12.47 2.16
N HIS A 57 5.96 11.69 3.23
CA HIS A 57 4.69 11.32 3.81
C HIS A 57 4.52 11.91 5.22
N GLY A 58 3.38 12.56 5.48
CA GLY A 58 3.07 13.10 6.81
C GLY A 58 2.85 12.01 7.87
N ASN A 59 2.25 10.89 7.47
CA ASN A 59 1.98 9.72 8.32
C ASN A 59 1.83 8.46 7.44
N ILE A 60 1.58 7.31 8.07
CA ILE A 60 1.46 6.03 7.36
C ILE A 60 0.20 5.96 6.49
N GLU A 61 -0.86 6.68 6.85
CA GLU A 61 -2.08 6.84 6.04
C GLU A 61 -1.81 7.64 4.76
N GLY A 62 -1.02 8.72 4.87
CA GLY A 62 -0.57 9.50 3.73
C GLY A 62 0.33 8.71 2.79
N CYS A 63 1.15 7.80 3.35
CA CYS A 63 1.88 6.82 2.55
C CYS A 63 0.92 5.88 1.82
N ALA A 64 -0.06 5.27 2.50
CA ALA A 64 -1.05 4.41 1.87
C ALA A 64 -1.80 5.11 0.71
N ALA A 65 -2.21 6.35 0.91
CA ALA A 65 -2.86 7.15 -0.13
C ALA A 65 -1.93 7.45 -1.31
N ALA A 66 -0.65 7.74 -1.05
CA ALA A 66 0.34 7.96 -2.10
C ALA A 66 0.59 6.70 -2.92
N GLU A 67 0.80 5.54 -2.29
CA GLU A 67 1.04 4.28 -2.99
C GLU A 67 -0.19 3.83 -3.80
N LEU A 68 -1.41 4.02 -3.29
CA LEU A 68 -2.64 3.78 -4.05
C LEU A 68 -2.67 4.63 -5.34
N SER A 69 -2.28 5.89 -5.25
CA SER A 69 -2.26 6.80 -6.40
C SER A 69 -1.14 6.48 -7.38
N GLU A 70 0.06 6.18 -6.89
CA GLU A 70 1.26 5.97 -7.69
C GLU A 70 1.23 4.63 -8.43
N GLU A 71 0.78 3.56 -7.77
CA GLU A 71 0.86 2.21 -8.32
C GLU A 71 -0.43 1.74 -9.00
N ALA A 72 -1.60 2.17 -8.50
CA ALA A 72 -2.89 1.75 -9.03
C ALA A 72 -3.65 2.85 -9.81
N MET A 73 -3.14 4.08 -9.86
CA MET A 73 -3.81 5.23 -10.47
C MET A 73 -5.19 5.51 -9.85
N LEU A 74 -5.31 5.29 -8.54
CA LEU A 74 -6.55 5.42 -7.78
C LEU A 74 -6.40 6.44 -6.65
N THR A 75 -7.45 7.22 -6.36
CA THR A 75 -7.46 8.23 -5.30
C THR A 75 -8.82 8.29 -4.59
N GLY A 76 -8.86 8.97 -3.45
CA GLY A 76 -10.10 9.11 -2.67
C GLY A 76 -10.52 7.81 -2.00
N GLY A 77 -11.83 7.60 -1.86
CA GLY A 77 -12.39 6.47 -1.13
C GLY A 77 -12.31 6.60 0.39
N GLU A 78 -12.93 5.66 1.11
CA GLU A 78 -12.82 5.54 2.56
C GLU A 78 -11.58 4.70 2.92
N LEU A 79 -10.59 5.33 3.54
CA LEU A 79 -9.39 4.66 4.04
C LEU A 79 -9.63 4.09 5.44
N VAL A 80 -9.55 2.76 5.56
CA VAL A 80 -9.73 2.02 6.80
C VAL A 80 -8.42 1.32 7.17
N ARG A 81 -7.83 1.67 8.32
CA ARG A 81 -6.71 0.92 8.90
C ARG A 81 -7.21 -0.42 9.43
N LEU A 82 -6.59 -1.53 9.02
CA LEU A 82 -7.01 -2.89 9.40
C LEU A 82 -6.33 -3.41 10.67
N ILE A 83 -5.64 -2.55 11.41
CA ILE A 83 -5.05 -2.84 12.72
C ILE A 83 -5.32 -1.68 13.69
N PRO A 84 -5.32 -1.92 15.02
CA PRO A 84 -5.53 -0.86 16.00
C PRO A 84 -4.46 0.24 15.93
N ASP A 85 -4.85 1.44 16.31
CA ASP A 85 -3.89 2.55 16.48
C ASP A 85 -2.81 2.19 17.50
N GLY A 86 -1.57 2.59 17.20
CA GLY A 86 -0.40 2.25 18.01
C GLY A 86 0.11 0.81 17.86
N HIS A 87 -0.58 -0.05 17.10
CA HIS A 87 -0.01 -1.35 16.73
C HIS A 87 1.24 -1.15 15.86
N PRO A 88 2.36 -1.84 16.12
CA PRO A 88 3.62 -1.63 15.40
C PRO A 88 3.63 -2.18 13.96
N GLY A 89 2.49 -2.53 13.38
CA GLY A 89 2.38 -3.31 12.14
C GLY A 89 2.76 -4.80 12.28
N TYR A 90 2.58 -5.56 11.21
CA TYR A 90 2.91 -6.99 11.13
C TYR A 90 4.30 -7.18 10.53
N ALA A 91 5.06 -8.16 11.02
CA ALA A 91 6.39 -8.45 10.47
C ALA A 91 6.31 -8.98 9.04
N GLU A 92 7.07 -8.36 8.13
CA GLU A 92 7.18 -8.79 6.72
C GLU A 92 7.65 -10.24 6.60
N VAL A 93 8.69 -10.60 7.36
CA VAL A 93 9.20 -11.97 7.50
C VAL A 93 9.72 -12.21 8.92
N LYS A 94 9.90 -13.48 9.30
CA LYS A 94 10.29 -13.92 10.66
C LYS A 94 11.52 -13.20 11.23
N TRP A 95 12.48 -12.83 10.39
CA TRP A 95 13.76 -12.24 10.80
C TRP A 95 14.01 -10.86 10.17
N CYS A 96 12.99 -9.99 10.18
CA CYS A 96 13.07 -8.64 9.62
C CYS A 96 12.52 -7.58 10.61
N ALA A 97 13.11 -6.40 10.58
CA ALA A 97 12.62 -5.23 11.32
C ALA A 97 11.41 -4.57 10.63
N ASN A 98 11.26 -4.74 9.31
CA ASN A 98 10.16 -4.15 8.56
C ASN A 98 8.79 -4.60 9.08
N ARG A 99 7.86 -3.67 9.03
CA ARG A 99 6.48 -3.83 9.49
C ARG A 99 5.53 -3.28 8.44
N PHE A 100 4.53 -4.06 8.07
CA PHE A 100 3.44 -3.61 7.20
C PHE A 100 2.22 -3.21 8.01
N THR A 101 1.62 -2.09 7.63
CA THR A 101 0.32 -1.62 8.11
C THR A 101 -0.69 -1.83 6.97
N PRO A 102 -1.63 -2.79 7.12
CA PRO A 102 -2.63 -3.04 6.11
C PRO A 102 -3.76 -2.01 6.18
N PHE A 103 -4.19 -1.57 4.99
CA PHE A 103 -5.32 -0.67 4.79
C PHE A 103 -6.30 -1.26 3.79
N LEU A 104 -7.58 -0.97 3.99
CA LEU A 104 -8.64 -1.14 3.00
C LEU A 104 -8.99 0.26 2.50
N VAL A 105 -9.16 0.42 1.19
CA VAL A 105 -9.74 1.63 0.61
C VAL A 105 -11.02 1.25 -0.11
N ILE A 106 -12.15 1.78 0.37
CA ILE A 106 -13.47 1.48 -0.16
C ILE A 106 -13.85 2.55 -1.19
N ASP A 107 -14.27 2.09 -2.38
CA ASP A 107 -14.71 2.88 -3.53
C ASP A 107 -13.73 3.98 -3.97
N PRO A 108 -12.43 3.66 -4.14
CA PRO A 108 -11.49 4.62 -4.71
C PRO A 108 -11.82 4.91 -6.18
N GLN A 109 -11.47 6.10 -6.64
CA GLN A 109 -11.80 6.60 -7.98
C GLN A 109 -10.56 6.71 -8.84
N VAL A 110 -10.72 6.51 -10.15
CA VAL A 110 -9.63 6.70 -11.13
C VAL A 110 -9.09 8.13 -11.01
N SER A 111 -7.78 8.25 -10.82
CA SER A 111 -7.14 9.55 -10.75
C SER A 111 -7.07 10.19 -12.14
N CYS A 112 -7.52 11.44 -12.25
CA CYS A 112 -7.36 12.25 -13.47
C CYS A 112 -5.97 12.92 -13.57
N GLN A 113 -5.14 12.77 -12.53
CA GLN A 113 -3.75 13.18 -12.50
C GLN A 113 -2.93 12.03 -11.90
N PRO A 114 -2.15 11.28 -12.69
CA PRO A 114 -1.09 10.48 -12.10
C PRO A 114 -0.24 11.45 -11.29
N ALA A 115 -0.11 11.24 -9.97
CA ALA A 115 0.79 12.04 -9.16
C ALA A 115 2.13 12.11 -9.92
N ASP A 116 2.58 13.33 -10.20
CA ASP A 116 3.66 13.65 -11.16
C ASP A 116 4.71 12.54 -11.26
N LEU A 117 4.79 11.91 -12.44
CA LEU A 117 5.73 10.83 -12.82
C LEU A 117 7.22 11.27 -12.80
N HIS A 118 7.57 12.28 -12.01
CA HIS A 118 8.91 12.80 -11.84
C HIS A 118 9.52 12.30 -10.53
N LYS A 119 10.09 11.10 -10.61
CA LYS A 119 11.34 10.78 -9.90
C LYS A 119 12.52 11.06 -10.84
#